data_AF-A0A2P4S555-F1
#
_entry.id   AF-A0A2P4S555-F1
#
_cell.length_a   1.000
_cell.length_b   1.000
_cell.length_c   1.000
_cell.angle_alpha   90.00
_cell.angle_beta   90.00
_cell.angle_gamma   90.00
#
_symmetry.space_group_name_H-M   'P 1'
#
loop_
_entity.id
_entity.type
_entity.pdbx_description
1 polymer ?
#
loop_
_entity_poly.entity_id
_entity_poly.type
_entity_poly.pdbx_seq_one_letter_code
_entity_poly.pdbx_strand_id
1 'polypeptide(L)'
;MAVFGGVPLFYMELALGQFHRMGAIPIWKHICPIFKGIGFAICIIGLYVSFYYNTIIAWALYYFYSSFSGTLPWASCDNPWNTPNCTNYFGKNNVTWTNFSRSPAEEFYTRKVLELQKSGGLYNVGGIRWQLLLCLFLIFTIVYFSLWKGVKTSGKVVWVTATLPYLVLLILLLRGATLPGAWRGVLFYLRPDWGKLLSTA
;
A
#
# COMPACT_ATOMS: atom_id res chain seq x y z
N MET A 1 -8.22 -22.40 -3.99
CA MET A 1 -9.05 -21.33 -3.38
C MET A 1 -9.65 -20.38 -4.41
N ALA A 2 -8.91 -19.87 -5.40
CA ALA A 2 -9.47 -18.94 -6.40
C ALA A 2 -10.66 -19.53 -7.19
N VAL A 3 -10.50 -20.70 -7.81
CA VAL A 3 -11.53 -21.31 -8.67
C VAL A 3 -12.79 -21.68 -7.89
N PHE A 4 -12.66 -22.29 -6.70
CA PHE A 4 -13.80 -22.80 -5.94
C PHE A 4 -14.40 -21.80 -4.96
N GLY A 5 -13.67 -20.75 -4.56
CA GLY A 5 -14.13 -19.75 -3.59
C GLY A 5 -14.23 -18.35 -4.20
N GLY A 6 -13.12 -17.80 -4.68
CA GLY A 6 -13.06 -16.42 -5.15
C GLY A 6 -13.93 -16.14 -6.36
N VAL A 7 -13.83 -16.96 -7.41
CA VAL A 7 -14.59 -16.77 -8.67
C VAL A 7 -16.11 -16.85 -8.45
N PRO A 8 -16.65 -17.88 -7.76
CA PRO A 8 -18.09 -17.94 -7.49
C PRO A 8 -18.61 -16.75 -6.67
N LEU A 9 -17.91 -16.36 -5.60
CA LEU A 9 -18.33 -15.25 -4.74
C LEU A 9 -18.34 -13.91 -5.49
N PHE A 10 -17.27 -13.63 -6.24
CA PHE A 10 -17.15 -12.42 -7.04
C PHE A 10 -18.26 -12.32 -8.10
N TYR A 11 -18.50 -13.41 -8.83
CA TYR A 11 -19.56 -13.44 -9.84
C TYR A 11 -20.96 -13.31 -9.23
N MET A 12 -21.21 -13.97 -8.11
CA MET A 12 -22.49 -13.90 -7.40
C MET A 12 -22.82 -12.45 -6.99
N GLU A 13 -21.86 -11.71 -6.43
CA GLU A 13 -22.07 -10.32 -6.03
C GLU A 13 -22.35 -9.40 -7.23
N LEU A 14 -21.59 -9.56 -8.32
CA LEU A 14 -21.82 -8.80 -9.55
C LEU A 14 -23.20 -9.07 -10.16
N ALA A 15 -23.59 -10.34 -10.24
CA ALA A 15 -24.89 -10.75 -10.78
C ALA A 15 -26.05 -10.19 -9.95
N LEU A 16 -25.95 -10.26 -8.61
CA LEU A 16 -26.95 -9.69 -7.69
C LEU A 16 -27.08 -8.17 -7.86
N GLY A 17 -25.94 -7.46 -7.92
CA GLY A 17 -25.90 -6.02 -8.12
C GLY A 17 -26.49 -5.58 -9.47
N GLN A 18 -26.16 -6.29 -10.54
CA GLN A 18 -26.68 -6.00 -11.88
C GLN A 18 -28.18 -6.30 -12.00
N PHE A 19 -28.67 -7.38 -11.40
CA PHE A 19 -30.09 -7.76 -11.45
C PHE A 19 -30.98 -6.81 -10.65
N HIS A 20 -30.60 -6.49 -9.40
CA HIS A 20 -31.42 -5.66 -8.52
C HIS A 20 -31.22 -4.16 -8.74
N ARG A 21 -30.05 -3.73 -9.26
CA ARG A 21 -29.69 -2.31 -9.47
C ARG A 21 -29.83 -1.44 -8.21
N MET A 22 -29.54 -2.02 -7.05
CA MET A 22 -29.65 -1.38 -5.74
C MET A 22 -28.30 -1.38 -5.04
N GLY A 23 -28.11 -0.42 -4.12
CA GLY A 23 -26.94 -0.38 -3.25
C GLY A 23 -26.94 -1.47 -2.17
N ALA A 24 -25.82 -1.58 -1.45
CA ALA A 24 -25.57 -2.64 -0.46
C ALA A 24 -26.54 -2.69 0.73
N ILE A 25 -27.24 -1.60 1.05
CA ILE A 25 -28.26 -1.55 2.12
C ILE A 25 -29.67 -1.88 1.58
N PRO A 26 -30.19 -1.19 0.55
CA PRO A 26 -31.56 -1.42 0.09
C PRO A 26 -31.81 -2.81 -0.52
N ILE A 27 -30.78 -3.46 -1.09
CA ILE A 27 -30.92 -4.80 -1.70
C ILE A 27 -31.47 -5.85 -0.73
N TRP A 28 -31.07 -5.79 0.55
CA TRP A 28 -31.50 -6.75 1.57
C TRP A 28 -32.99 -6.66 1.91
N LYS A 29 -33.65 -5.52 1.61
CA LYS A 29 -35.11 -5.42 1.76
C LYS A 29 -35.85 -6.36 0.79
N HIS A 30 -35.26 -6.63 -0.38
CA HIS A 30 -35.85 -7.47 -1.42
C HIS A 30 -35.45 -8.94 -1.32
N ILE A 31 -34.23 -9.23 -0.84
CA ILE A 31 -33.75 -10.61 -0.67
C ILE A 31 -34.23 -11.18 0.67
N CYS A 32 -33.82 -10.56 1.79
CA CYS A 32 -34.10 -11.06 3.12
C CYS A 32 -33.94 -9.92 4.16
N PRO A 33 -35.05 -9.29 4.62
CA PRO A 33 -35.00 -8.09 5.44
C PRO A 33 -34.24 -8.22 6.77
N ILE A 34 -34.16 -9.43 7.34
CA ILE A 34 -33.40 -9.69 8.58
C ILE A 34 -31.90 -9.40 8.39
N PHE A 35 -31.37 -9.53 7.17
CA PHE A 35 -29.97 -9.32 6.86
C PHE A 35 -29.62 -7.88 6.45
N LYS A 36 -30.54 -6.93 6.63
CA LYS A 36 -30.27 -5.50 6.36
C LYS A 36 -29.05 -4.95 7.12
N GLY A 37 -28.71 -5.54 8.27
CA GLY A 37 -27.50 -5.21 9.04
C GLY A 37 -26.18 -5.39 8.29
N ILE A 38 -26.13 -6.28 7.29
CA ILE A 38 -24.92 -6.53 6.48
C ILE A 38 -24.48 -5.25 5.76
N GLY A 39 -25.42 -4.51 5.17
CA GLY A 39 -25.10 -3.25 4.47
C GLY A 39 -24.49 -2.19 5.39
N PHE A 40 -24.97 -2.07 6.63
CA PHE A 40 -24.39 -1.15 7.62
C PHE A 40 -23.01 -1.60 8.09
N ALA A 41 -22.81 -2.91 8.29
CA ALA A 41 -21.51 -3.47 8.63
C ALA A 41 -20.47 -3.16 7.54
N ILE A 42 -20.83 -3.28 6.25
CA ILE A 42 -19.95 -2.93 5.12
C ILE A 42 -19.56 -1.44 5.18
N CYS A 43 -20.48 -0.53 5.52
CA CYS A 43 -20.15 0.89 5.66
C CYS A 43 -19.13 1.15 6.79
N ILE A 44 -19.30 0.47 7.94
CA ILE A 44 -18.36 0.58 9.08
C ILE A 44 -16.98 0.01 8.71
N ILE A 45 -16.94 -1.16 8.05
CA ILE A 45 -15.69 -1.76 7.58
C ILE A 45 -15.01 -0.82 6.57
N GLY A 46 -15.77 -0.27 5.61
CA GLY A 46 -15.27 0.69 4.64
C GLY A 46 -14.68 1.95 5.29
N LEU A 47 -15.28 2.44 6.38
CA LEU A 47 -14.75 3.56 7.15
C LEU A 47 -13.39 3.21 7.79
N TYR A 48 -13.27 2.06 8.44
CA TYR A 48 -11.99 1.62 9.02
C TYR A 48 -10.90 1.43 7.97
N VAL A 49 -11.25 0.83 6.82
CA VAL A 49 -10.32 0.66 5.70
C VAL A 49 -9.87 2.02 5.16
N SER A 50 -10.79 2.98 5.04
CA SER A 50 -10.48 4.32 4.57
C SER A 50 -9.44 5.03 5.44
N PHE A 51 -9.47 4.82 6.77
CA PHE A 51 -8.51 5.46 7.67
C PHE A 51 -7.07 5.01 7.41
N TYR A 52 -6.79 3.71 7.44
CA TYR A 52 -5.40 3.25 7.30
C TYR A 52 -4.93 3.25 5.84
N TYR A 53 -5.81 2.95 4.88
CA TYR A 53 -5.42 2.81 3.48
C TYR A 53 -4.96 4.14 2.88
N ASN A 54 -5.69 5.24 3.17
CA ASN A 54 -5.30 6.57 2.72
C ASN A 54 -4.00 7.06 3.40
N THR A 55 -3.70 6.62 4.63
CA THR A 55 -2.41 6.90 5.28
C THR A 55 -1.24 6.24 4.55
N ILE A 56 -1.39 4.98 4.09
CA ILE A 56 -0.35 4.31 3.30
C ILE A 56 -0.11 5.04 1.98
N ILE A 57 -1.17 5.48 1.30
CA ILE A 57 -1.05 6.29 0.07
C ILE A 57 -0.35 7.62 0.39
N ALA A 58 -0.61 8.24 1.55
CA ALA A 58 0.08 9.47 1.97
C ALA A 58 1.59 9.26 2.14
N TRP A 59 2.01 8.11 2.68
CA TRP A 59 3.43 7.76 2.73
C TRP A 59 4.01 7.65 1.32
N ALA A 60 3.33 6.94 0.41
CA ALA A 60 3.78 6.79 -0.98
C ALA A 60 3.88 8.15 -1.71
N LEU A 61 2.91 9.05 -1.49
CA LEU A 61 2.93 10.41 -2.04
C LEU A 61 4.08 11.24 -1.48
N TYR A 62 4.39 11.08 -0.20
CA TYR A 62 5.56 11.71 0.42
C TYR A 62 6.87 11.20 -0.19
N TYR A 63 6.99 9.89 -0.45
CA TYR A 63 8.11 9.30 -1.18
C TYR A 63 8.20 9.81 -2.62
N PHE A 64 7.06 9.92 -3.31
CA PHE A 64 7.00 10.43 -4.68
C PHE A 64 7.53 11.86 -4.76
N TYR A 65 7.07 12.77 -3.90
CA TYR A 65 7.59 14.13 -3.84
C TYR A 65 9.08 14.17 -3.47
N SER A 66 9.49 13.36 -2.49
CA SER A 66 10.89 13.29 -2.05
C SER A 66 11.83 12.74 -3.15
N SER A 67 11.30 12.05 -4.15
CA SER A 67 12.06 11.49 -5.28
C SER A 67 12.47 12.54 -6.32
N PHE A 68 11.94 13.76 -6.27
CA PHE A 68 12.34 14.85 -7.16
C PHE A 68 13.65 15.54 -6.75
N SER A 69 14.26 15.13 -5.63
CA SER A 69 15.56 15.64 -5.20
C SER A 69 16.69 15.08 -6.08
N GLY A 70 17.72 15.88 -6.34
CA GLY A 70 18.83 15.47 -7.22
C GLY A 70 19.59 14.23 -6.74
N THR A 71 19.71 14.07 -5.41
CA THR A 71 20.13 12.82 -4.78
C THR A 71 18.98 12.28 -3.94
N LEU A 72 18.77 10.95 -3.97
CA LEU A 72 17.66 10.35 -3.24
C LEU A 72 17.94 10.42 -1.73
N PRO A 73 16.98 10.88 -0.89
CA PRO A 73 17.20 11.04 0.55
C PRO A 73 17.55 9.75 1.32
N TRP A 74 17.24 8.59 0.74
CA TRP A 74 17.56 7.27 1.30
C TRP A 74 18.79 6.61 0.67
N ALA A 75 19.56 7.33 -0.16
CA ALA A 75 20.78 6.81 -0.77
C ALA A 75 22.02 6.97 0.12
N SER A 76 22.04 7.95 1.03
CA SER A 76 23.18 8.29 1.88
C SER A 76 22.84 8.32 3.37
N CYS A 77 23.87 8.14 4.20
CA CYS A 77 23.77 8.28 5.65
C CYS A 77 24.00 9.73 6.14
N ASP A 78 24.30 10.68 5.24
CA ASP A 78 24.66 12.07 5.60
C ASP A 78 23.44 13.00 5.71
N ASN A 79 22.42 12.55 6.45
CA ASN A 79 21.17 13.30 6.63
C ASN A 79 20.90 13.59 8.10
N PRO A 80 20.18 14.69 8.43
CA PRO A 80 19.97 15.12 9.81
C PRO A 80 19.10 14.18 10.65
N TRP A 81 18.38 13.25 10.02
CA TRP A 81 17.56 12.25 10.72
C TRP A 81 18.29 10.93 10.99
N ASN A 82 19.50 10.76 10.44
CA ASN A 82 20.22 9.51 10.56
C ASN A 82 20.96 9.40 11.90
N THR A 83 21.17 8.16 12.35
CA THR A 83 21.91 7.87 13.58
C THR A 83 23.33 7.41 13.30
N PRO A 84 24.21 7.37 14.32
CA PRO A 84 25.51 6.71 14.20
C PRO A 84 25.43 5.23 13.76
N ASN A 85 24.26 4.59 13.88
CA ASN A 85 24.07 3.20 13.46
C ASN A 85 23.72 3.06 11.97
N CYS A 86 23.57 4.17 11.24
CA CYS A 86 23.37 4.16 9.79
C CYS A 86 24.63 3.67 9.09
N THR A 87 24.52 2.59 8.34
CA THR A 87 25.64 2.04 7.56
C THR A 87 25.25 1.90 6.10
N ASN A 88 26.05 2.51 5.22
CA ASN A 88 25.84 2.38 3.78
C ASN A 88 26.60 1.16 3.25
N TYR A 89 25.84 0.12 2.90
CA TYR A 89 26.35 -1.16 2.40
C TYR A 89 27.15 -1.03 1.10
N PHE A 90 26.77 -0.11 0.20
CA PHE A 90 27.39 -0.01 -1.13
C PHE A 90 28.60 0.93 -1.17
N GLY A 91 28.85 1.70 -0.11
CA GLY A 91 29.89 2.73 -0.09
C GLY A 91 31.24 2.28 0.47
N LYS A 92 31.29 1.18 1.23
CA LYS A 92 32.52 0.72 1.91
C LYS A 92 32.64 -0.81 1.85
N ASN A 93 33.80 -1.30 1.41
CA ASN A 93 34.05 -2.73 1.20
C ASN A 93 34.31 -3.53 2.49
N ASN A 94 34.51 -2.85 3.63
CA ASN A 94 34.85 -3.49 4.91
C ASN A 94 33.86 -3.05 6.01
N VAL A 95 32.60 -3.46 5.87
CA VAL A 95 31.53 -3.15 6.81
C VAL A 95 31.03 -4.44 7.45
N THR A 96 31.15 -4.53 8.77
CA THR A 96 30.55 -5.60 9.57
C THR A 96 29.16 -5.18 10.00
N TRP A 97 28.13 -5.96 9.62
CA TRP A 97 26.76 -5.69 10.03
C TRP A 97 26.52 -6.22 11.44
N THR A 98 26.02 -5.36 12.33
CA THR A 98 25.61 -5.74 13.68
C THR A 98 24.09 -5.73 13.80
N ASN A 99 23.53 -6.36 14.83
CA ASN A 99 22.08 -6.35 15.06
C ASN A 99 21.49 -4.93 15.25
N PHE A 100 22.34 -3.94 15.55
CA PHE A 100 21.95 -2.55 15.73
C PHE A 100 22.15 -1.69 14.48
N SER A 101 22.88 -2.19 13.48
CA SER A 101 23.13 -1.50 12.22
C SER A 101 21.85 -1.38 11.41
N ARG A 102 21.60 -0.19 10.86
CA ARG A 102 20.41 0.12 10.05
C ARG A 102 20.83 0.64 8.67
N SER A 103 20.00 0.33 7.67
CA SER A 103 20.21 0.86 6.31
C SER A 103 19.71 2.31 6.19
N PRO A 104 20.26 3.13 5.29
CA PRO A 104 19.77 4.51 5.09
C PRO A 104 18.30 4.55 4.67
N ALA A 105 17.81 3.55 3.92
CA ALA A 105 16.39 3.44 3.55
C ALA A 105 15.49 3.10 4.73
N GLU A 106 15.94 2.22 5.62
CA GLU A 106 15.23 1.90 6.85
C GLU A 106 15.16 3.08 7.81
N GLU A 107 16.27 3.82 8.00
CA GLU A 107 16.28 5.03 8.80
C GLU A 107 15.42 6.14 8.19
N PHE A 108 15.43 6.30 6.87
CA PHE A 108 14.54 7.23 6.20
C PHE A 108 13.07 6.90 6.48
N TYR A 109 12.66 5.64 6.32
CA TYR A 109 11.27 5.24 6.59
C TYR A 109 10.89 5.43 8.06
N THR A 110 11.69 4.88 8.97
CA THR A 110 11.36 4.84 10.40
C THR A 110 11.50 6.22 11.05
N ARG A 111 12.57 6.97 10.74
CA ARG A 111 12.90 8.22 11.44
C ARG A 111 12.43 9.47 10.75
N LYS A 112 12.41 9.48 9.42
CA LYS A 112 12.01 10.67 8.65
C LYS A 112 10.55 10.61 8.20
N VAL A 113 10.10 9.49 7.64
CA VAL A 113 8.72 9.37 7.12
C VAL A 113 7.72 9.17 8.25
N LEU A 114 7.95 8.17 9.10
CA LEU A 114 7.05 7.81 10.21
C LEU A 114 7.34 8.58 11.51
N GLU A 115 8.59 8.97 11.74
CA GLU A 115 9.05 9.57 13.01
C GLU A 115 8.76 8.70 14.25
N LEU A 116 8.92 7.36 14.09
CA LEU A 116 8.54 6.37 15.10
C LEU A 116 9.28 6.56 16.44
N GLN A 117 10.50 7.11 16.42
CA GLN A 117 11.29 7.43 17.62
C GLN A 117 10.61 8.39 18.59
N LYS A 118 9.60 9.15 18.14
CA LYS A 118 8.84 10.08 18.98
C LYS A 118 7.68 9.40 19.73
N SER A 119 7.36 8.17 19.37
CA SER A 119 6.30 7.37 20.00
C SER A 119 6.89 6.40 21.02
N GLY A 120 6.24 6.30 22.18
CA GLY A 120 6.53 5.28 23.20
C GLY A 120 5.76 3.97 23.02
N GLY A 121 5.13 3.76 21.84
CA GLY A 121 4.25 2.63 21.55
C GLY A 121 2.78 3.04 21.46
N LEU A 122 1.88 2.05 21.50
CA LEU A 122 0.44 2.27 21.23
C LEU A 122 -0.23 3.21 22.24
N TYR A 123 0.22 3.20 23.50
CA TYR A 123 -0.32 4.09 24.55
C TYR A 123 0.18 5.53 24.43
N ASN A 124 1.28 5.75 23.73
CA ASN A 124 1.85 7.08 23.50
C ASN A 124 2.31 7.19 22.04
N VAL A 125 1.35 7.44 21.14
CA VAL A 125 1.56 7.50 19.69
C VAL A 125 2.35 8.74 19.22
N GLY A 126 2.60 9.70 20.12
CA GLY A 126 3.27 10.96 19.78
C GLY A 126 2.34 11.97 19.08
N GLY A 127 2.95 12.96 18.43
CA GLY A 127 2.23 14.04 17.74
C GLY A 127 1.93 13.75 16.27
N ILE A 128 1.09 14.58 15.65
CA ILE A 128 0.76 14.49 14.22
C ILE A 128 1.87 15.10 13.37
N ARG A 129 2.36 14.34 12.39
CA ARG A 129 3.34 14.82 11.41
C ARG A 129 2.65 15.67 10.33
N TRP A 130 2.89 16.99 10.36
CA TRP A 130 2.24 17.95 9.46
C TRP A 130 2.46 17.67 7.97
N GLN A 131 3.62 17.15 7.56
CA GLN A 131 3.86 16.81 6.14
C GLN A 131 2.93 15.69 5.67
N LEU A 132 2.71 14.66 6.50
CA LEU A 132 1.78 13.58 6.18
C LEU A 132 0.33 14.05 6.24
N LEU A 133 0.00 14.97 7.15
CA LEU A 133 -1.31 15.60 7.20
C LEU A 133 -1.62 16.35 5.90
N LEU A 134 -0.65 17.09 5.35
CA LEU A 134 -0.81 17.77 4.05
C LEU A 134 -0.94 16.77 2.90
N CYS A 135 -0.13 15.70 2.87
CA CYS A 135 -0.27 14.63 1.87
C CYS A 135 -1.65 13.97 1.95
N LEU A 136 -2.15 13.71 3.16
CA LEU A 136 -3.45 13.11 3.39
C LEU A 136 -4.59 14.04 2.96
N PHE A 137 -4.49 15.33 3.28
CA PHE A 137 -5.44 16.35 2.83
C PHE A 137 -5.51 16.37 1.29
N LEU A 138 -4.36 16.40 0.61
CA LEU A 138 -4.29 16.36 -0.84
C LEU A 138 -4.93 15.09 -1.43
N ILE A 139 -4.70 13.92 -0.84
CA ILE A 139 -5.33 12.66 -1.27
C ILE A 139 -6.85 12.75 -1.13
N PHE A 140 -7.37 13.22 -0.01
CA PHE A 140 -8.81 13.39 0.17
C PHE A 140 -9.40 14.39 -0.80
N THR A 141 -8.70 15.48 -1.11
CA THR A 141 -9.12 16.43 -2.15
C THR A 141 -9.21 15.76 -3.53
N ILE A 142 -8.22 14.96 -3.92
CA ILE A 142 -8.22 14.22 -5.19
C ILE A 142 -9.36 13.20 -5.24
N VAL A 143 -9.53 12.41 -4.17
CA VAL A 143 -10.61 11.41 -4.07
C VAL A 143 -11.97 12.10 -4.14
N TYR A 144 -12.16 13.21 -3.43
CA TYR A 144 -13.38 13.99 -3.45
C TYR A 144 -13.74 14.47 -4.87
N PHE A 145 -12.80 15.11 -5.58
CA PHE A 145 -13.05 15.55 -6.96
C PHE A 145 -13.27 14.38 -7.93
N SER A 146 -12.64 13.23 -7.69
CA SER A 146 -12.84 12.03 -8.51
C SER A 146 -14.26 11.46 -8.37
N LEU A 147 -14.85 11.58 -7.17
CA LEU A 147 -16.17 11.03 -6.84
C LEU A 147 -17.33 12.05 -6.93
N TRP A 148 -17.08 13.36 -6.89
CA TRP A 148 -18.13 14.37 -6.76
C TRP A 148 -19.21 14.24 -7.86
N LYS A 149 -18.83 14.11 -9.14
CA LYS A 149 -19.82 13.96 -10.23
C LYS A 149 -20.25 12.49 -10.45
N GLY A 150 -20.01 11.62 -9.47
CA GLY A 150 -20.42 10.22 -9.44
C GLY A 150 -19.62 9.32 -10.38
N VAL A 151 -20.25 8.22 -10.81
CA VAL A 151 -19.61 7.15 -11.59
C VAL A 151 -19.08 7.61 -12.95
N LYS A 152 -19.63 8.69 -13.52
CA LYS A 152 -19.19 9.24 -14.81
C LYS A 152 -17.79 9.86 -14.73
N THR A 153 -17.46 10.57 -13.65
CA THR A 153 -16.10 11.10 -13.45
C THR A 153 -15.16 10.03 -12.93
N SER A 154 -15.62 9.20 -11.99
CA SER A 154 -14.82 8.10 -11.46
C SER A 154 -14.34 7.18 -12.59
N GLY A 155 -15.22 6.82 -13.54
CA GLY A 155 -14.84 6.02 -14.70
C GLY A 155 -13.72 6.64 -15.55
N LYS A 156 -13.74 7.97 -15.75
CA LYS A 156 -12.67 8.68 -16.48
C LYS A 156 -11.34 8.69 -15.73
N VAL A 157 -11.37 8.85 -14.41
CA VAL A 157 -10.16 8.79 -13.58
C VAL A 157 -9.56 7.38 -13.59
N VAL A 158 -10.41 6.34 -13.53
CA VAL A 158 -10.01 4.92 -13.55
C VAL A 158 -9.24 4.55 -14.82
N TRP A 159 -9.55 5.16 -15.97
CA TRP A 159 -8.77 4.95 -17.20
C TRP A 159 -7.28 5.21 -17.02
N VAL A 160 -6.90 6.17 -16.18
CA VAL A 160 -5.49 6.46 -15.87
C VAL A 160 -5.02 5.62 -14.69
N THR A 161 -5.77 5.62 -13.58
CA THR A 161 -5.31 5.00 -12.32
C THR A 161 -5.24 3.47 -12.38
N ALA A 162 -6.03 2.82 -13.24
CA ALA A 162 -5.97 1.37 -13.43
C ALA A 162 -4.96 0.94 -14.50
N THR A 163 -4.63 1.78 -15.48
CA THR A 163 -3.71 1.41 -16.59
C THR A 163 -2.25 1.73 -16.27
N LEU A 164 -1.99 2.87 -15.62
CA LEU A 164 -0.64 3.32 -15.27
C LEU A 164 0.16 2.29 -14.44
N PRO A 165 -0.42 1.59 -13.45
CA PRO A 165 0.29 0.55 -12.71
C PRO A 165 0.86 -0.55 -13.62
N TYR A 166 0.14 -0.98 -14.66
CA TYR A 166 0.65 -2.00 -15.59
C TYR A 166 1.84 -1.48 -16.41
N LEU A 167 1.80 -0.22 -16.84
CA LEU A 167 2.93 0.42 -17.51
C LEU A 167 4.17 0.46 -16.59
N VAL A 168 3.99 0.91 -15.34
CA VAL A 168 5.08 0.98 -14.35
C VAL A 168 5.63 -0.42 -14.05
N LEU A 169 4.76 -1.41 -13.85
CA LEU A 169 5.18 -2.80 -13.63
C LEU A 169 5.96 -3.35 -14.82
N LEU A 170 5.56 -3.02 -16.06
CA LEU A 170 6.30 -3.43 -17.25
C LEU A 170 7.70 -2.81 -17.29
N ILE A 171 7.81 -1.51 -17.01
CA ILE A 171 9.13 -0.82 -16.95
C ILE A 171 10.00 -1.44 -15.85
N LEU A 172 9.43 -1.68 -14.67
CA LEU A 172 10.15 -2.31 -13.55
C LEU A 172 10.53 -3.75 -13.85
N LEU A 173 9.70 -4.50 -14.59
CA LEU A 173 10.00 -5.86 -15.02
C LEU A 173 11.18 -5.88 -16.00
N LEU A 174 11.16 -5.03 -17.03
CA LEU A 174 12.25 -4.93 -18.00
C LEU A 174 13.55 -4.47 -17.33
N ARG A 175 13.48 -3.48 -16.42
CA ARG A 175 14.65 -3.05 -15.65
C ARG A 175 15.14 -4.15 -14.71
N GLY A 176 14.22 -4.79 -14.00
CA GLY A 176 14.45 -5.92 -13.09
C GLY A 176 15.17 -7.08 -13.77
N ALA A 177 14.70 -7.46 -14.96
CA ALA A 177 15.25 -8.58 -15.74
C ALA A 177 16.64 -8.29 -16.31
N THR A 178 16.99 -7.02 -16.56
CA THR A 178 18.30 -6.62 -17.10
C THR A 178 19.37 -6.42 -16.02
N LEU A 179 19.02 -6.45 -14.73
CA LEU A 179 19.99 -6.31 -13.64
C LEU A 179 20.83 -7.58 -13.44
N PRO A 180 22.14 -7.44 -13.15
CA PRO A 180 22.99 -8.59 -12.88
C PRO A 180 22.50 -9.34 -11.64
N GLY A 181 22.41 -10.67 -11.73
CA GLY A 181 21.99 -11.52 -10.62
C GLY A 181 20.48 -11.63 -10.40
N ALA A 182 19.64 -11.04 -11.26
CA ALA A 182 18.18 -11.12 -11.16
C ALA A 182 17.64 -12.57 -11.10
N TRP A 183 18.32 -13.53 -11.76
CA TRP A 183 17.96 -14.94 -11.78
C TRP A 183 17.87 -15.56 -10.37
N ARG A 184 18.67 -15.10 -9.40
CA ARG A 184 18.68 -15.64 -8.02
C ARG A 184 17.36 -15.37 -7.32
N GLY A 185 16.79 -14.18 -7.49
CA GLY A 185 15.48 -13.81 -6.94
C GLY A 185 14.34 -14.60 -7.59
N VAL A 186 14.41 -14.80 -8.91
CA VAL A 186 13.43 -15.61 -9.65
C VAL A 186 13.49 -17.08 -9.21
N LEU A 187 14.69 -17.64 -9.06
CA LEU A 187 14.85 -19.01 -8.56
C LEU A 187 14.29 -19.14 -7.14
N PHE A 188 14.59 -18.20 -6.24
CA PHE A 188 14.05 -18.23 -4.88
C PHE A 188 12.52 -18.15 -4.87
N TYR A 189 11.92 -17.31 -5.73
CA TYR A 189 10.47 -17.14 -5.81
C TYR A 189 9.74 -18.37 -6.38
N LEU A 190 10.32 -19.03 -7.40
CA LEU A 190 9.67 -20.13 -8.12
C LEU A 190 10.09 -21.52 -7.66
N ARG A 191 11.11 -21.65 -6.80
CA ARG A 191 11.56 -22.96 -6.30
C ARG A 191 10.48 -23.55 -5.38
N PRO A 192 9.84 -24.66 -5.76
CA PRO A 192 8.76 -25.23 -4.96
C PRO A 192 9.30 -25.94 -3.72
N ASP A 193 8.68 -25.70 -2.58
CA ASP A 193 8.87 -26.46 -1.35
C ASP A 193 7.56 -27.20 -1.01
N TRP A 194 7.50 -28.49 -1.38
CA TRP A 194 6.31 -29.32 -1.19
C TRP A 194 6.04 -29.64 0.28
N GLY A 195 7.04 -29.58 1.16
CA GLY A 195 6.85 -29.77 2.60
C GLY A 195 5.96 -28.68 3.20
N LYS A 196 6.06 -27.44 2.66
CA LYS A 196 5.22 -26.31 3.08
C LYS A 196 3.77 -26.43 2.65
N LEU A 197 3.47 -27.21 1.62
CA LEU A 197 2.09 -27.44 1.18
C LEU A 197 1.32 -28.33 2.16
N LEU A 198 2.03 -29.21 2.87
CA LEU A 198 1.45 -30.09 3.90
C LEU A 198 1.28 -29.38 5.25
N SER A 199 1.99 -28.28 5.50
CA SER A 199 1.80 -27.51 6.73
C SER A 199 0.54 -26.67 6.65
N THR A 200 -0.50 -27.08 7.38
CA THR A 200 -1.68 -26.27 7.67
C THR A 200 -1.31 -25.25 8.76
N ALA A 201 -0.60 -24.19 8.38
CA ALA A 201 -0.35 -23.02 9.22
C ALA A 201 -1.22 -21.85 8.75
#